data_AF-Q9AAX6-F1
#
_entry.id   AF-Q9AAX6-F1
#
_cell.length_a   1.000
_cell.length_b   1.000
_cell.length_c   1.000
_cell.angle_alpha   90.00
_cell.angle_beta   90.00
_cell.angle_gamma   90.00
#
_symmetry.space_group_name_H-M   'P 1'
#
loop_
_entity.id
_entity.type
_entity.pdbx_description
1 polymer ?
#
loop_
_entity_poly.entity_id
_entity_poly.type
_entity_poly.pdbx_seq_one_letter_code
_entity_poly.pdbx_strand_id
1 'polypeptide(L)'
;MRSLALLLALGLSACVAAPVAGAGPARCDVTIKFGSYGAGIDHMLADKVAAAIQVDRDIARSERKPWGREGEFDQCLTAKPGRDVKAMYERYRAMLPARNLKAPTSIEGPDGLRFETIAPM
;
A
#
# COMPACT_ATOMS: atom_id res chain seq x y z
N MET A 1 5.78 -5.03 74.58
CA MET A 1 4.48 -5.48 74.02
C MET A 1 4.30 -4.74 72.70
N ARG A 2 4.39 -5.45 71.56
CA ARG A 2 3.27 -5.67 70.60
C ARG A 2 2.70 -4.35 70.04
N SER A 3 2.62 -4.04 68.75
CA SER A 3 2.74 -4.86 67.54
C SER A 3 2.78 -3.93 66.31
N LEU A 4 3.58 -4.37 65.33
CA LEU A 4 3.40 -4.34 63.87
C LEU A 4 2.92 -3.09 63.12
N ALA A 5 3.87 -2.60 62.32
CA ALA A 5 3.68 -2.00 61.02
C ALA A 5 2.79 -2.84 60.08
N LEU A 6 2.01 -2.18 59.23
CA LEU A 6 1.63 -2.68 57.92
C LEU A 6 1.31 -1.49 56.99
N LEU A 7 2.37 -1.02 56.33
CA LEU A 7 2.29 -0.15 55.15
C LEU A 7 1.75 -1.00 53.99
N LEU A 8 0.48 -0.80 53.63
CA LEU A 8 -0.06 -1.31 52.36
C LEU A 8 0.53 -0.48 51.20
N ALA A 9 1.64 -0.96 50.63
CA ALA A 9 2.07 -0.54 49.31
C ALA A 9 1.27 -1.35 48.28
N LEU A 10 0.20 -0.75 47.73
CA LEU A 10 -0.45 -1.27 46.53
C LEU A 10 0.51 -1.12 45.35
N GLY A 11 1.18 -2.22 45.00
CA GLY A 11 1.94 -2.32 43.75
C GLY A 11 0.98 -2.37 42.56
N LEU A 12 0.78 -1.24 41.89
CA LEU A 12 0.22 -1.23 40.54
C LEU A 12 1.26 -1.86 39.60
N SER A 13 1.08 -3.14 39.29
CA SER A 13 1.81 -3.79 38.19
C SER A 13 1.21 -3.28 36.87
N ALA A 14 1.77 -2.18 36.35
CA ALA A 14 1.49 -1.73 35.01
C ALA A 14 2.21 -2.68 34.03
N CYS A 15 1.45 -3.56 33.37
CA CYS A 15 1.93 -4.27 32.20
C CYS A 15 2.28 -3.24 31.12
N VAL A 16 3.56 -2.88 31.03
CA VAL A 16 4.09 -2.14 29.89
C VAL A 16 4.13 -3.12 28.72
N ALA A 17 3.07 -3.11 27.91
CA ALA A 17 3.13 -3.72 26.59
C ALA A 17 4.24 -3.00 25.80
N ALA A 18 5.29 -3.72 25.44
CA ALA A 18 6.37 -3.19 24.62
C ALA A 18 5.79 -2.59 23.32
N PRO A 19 6.24 -1.41 22.88
CA PRO A 19 5.79 -0.89 21.60
C PRO A 19 6.20 -1.87 20.51
N VAL A 20 5.23 -2.35 19.74
CA VAL A 20 5.48 -3.13 18.53
C VAL A 20 6.24 -2.20 17.57
N ALA A 21 7.57 -2.29 17.57
CA ALA A 21 8.43 -1.59 16.64
C ALA A 21 8.12 -2.13 15.24
N GLY A 22 7.25 -1.44 14.50
CA GLY A 22 6.88 -1.87 13.15
C GLY A 22 5.71 -1.16 12.49
N ALA A 23 4.98 -0.26 13.17
CA ALA A 23 3.89 0.50 12.55
C ALA A 23 4.30 1.96 12.30
N GLY A 24 5.34 2.17 11.49
CA GLY A 24 5.42 3.43 10.74
C GLY A 24 4.21 3.54 9.80
N PRO A 25 3.83 4.74 9.32
CA PRO A 25 2.76 4.87 8.33
C PRO A 25 3.03 3.89 7.19
N ALA A 26 2.04 3.07 6.83
CA ALA A 26 2.19 2.00 5.84
C ALA A 26 2.71 2.61 4.54
N ARG A 27 4.03 2.53 4.34
CA ARG A 27 4.72 3.11 3.19
C ARG A 27 4.46 2.16 2.04
N CYS A 28 3.73 2.64 1.04
CA CYS A 28 3.58 1.93 -0.21
C CYS A 28 4.92 2.05 -0.94
N ASP A 29 5.54 0.91 -1.24
CA ASP A 29 6.77 0.86 -2.02
C ASP A 29 6.48 1.17 -3.49
N VAL A 30 5.33 0.69 -3.98
CA VAL A 30 4.78 0.99 -5.30
C VAL A 30 3.29 1.30 -5.14
N THR A 31 2.82 2.36 -5.80
CA THR A 31 1.41 2.74 -5.83
C THR A 31 0.95 2.83 -7.28
N ILE A 32 -0.08 2.06 -7.66
CA ILE A 32 -0.73 2.16 -8.97
C ILE A 32 -2.08 2.85 -8.77
N LYS A 33 -2.32 3.97 -9.44
CA LYS A 33 -3.54 4.78 -9.31
C LYS A 33 -4.42 4.57 -10.52
N PHE A 34 -5.66 4.13 -10.28
CA PHE A 34 -6.70 4.01 -11.29
C PHE A 34 -7.68 5.16 -11.09
N GLY A 35 -7.60 6.16 -11.97
CA GLY A 35 -8.48 7.33 -11.96
C GLY A 35 -9.55 7.26 -13.03
N SER A 36 -10.46 8.24 -13.02
CA SER A 36 -11.53 8.40 -14.00
C SER A 36 -11.72 9.87 -14.38
N TYR A 37 -12.26 10.11 -15.58
CA TYR A 37 -12.73 11.43 -16.05
C TYR A 37 -14.24 11.46 -16.33
N GLY A 38 -15.04 10.64 -15.63
CA GLY A 38 -16.50 10.62 -15.77
C GLY A 38 -17.08 9.40 -16.48
N ALA A 39 -16.25 8.43 -16.86
CA ALA A 39 -16.66 7.22 -17.59
C ALA A 39 -16.22 5.91 -16.90
N GLY A 40 -15.84 5.99 -15.63
CA GLY A 40 -15.23 4.87 -14.91
C GLY A 40 -13.75 4.65 -15.21
N ILE A 41 -13.16 3.71 -14.47
CA ILE A 41 -11.77 3.30 -14.64
C ILE A 41 -11.61 2.31 -15.79
N ASP A 42 -10.35 2.04 -16.19
CA ASP A 42 -10.04 0.88 -17.04
C ASP A 42 -10.06 -0.42 -16.22
N HIS A 43 -11.26 -1.00 -16.06
CA HIS A 43 -11.46 -2.26 -15.35
C HIS A 43 -10.63 -3.42 -15.91
N MET A 44 -10.43 -3.47 -17.24
CA MET A 44 -9.66 -4.54 -17.87
C MET A 44 -8.18 -4.47 -17.46
N LEU A 45 -7.61 -3.26 -17.38
CA LEU A 45 -6.24 -3.08 -16.89
C LEU A 45 -6.16 -3.37 -15.39
N ALA A 46 -7.14 -2.90 -14.60
CA ALA A 46 -7.22 -3.16 -13.17
C ALA A 46 -7.24 -4.66 -12.84
N ASP A 47 -8.02 -5.45 -13.57
CA ASP A 47 -8.12 -6.90 -13.38
C ASP A 47 -6.83 -7.62 -13.77
N LYS A 48 -6.16 -7.18 -14.86
CA LYS A 48 -4.85 -7.70 -15.25
C LYS A 48 -3.79 -7.45 -14.17
N VAL A 49 -3.76 -6.24 -13.62
CA VAL A 49 -2.85 -5.88 -12.52
C VAL A 49 -3.18 -6.70 -11.27
N ALA A 50 -4.45 -6.85 -10.92
CA ALA A 50 -4.87 -7.68 -9.79
C ALA A 50 -4.45 -9.15 -9.94
N ALA A 51 -4.61 -9.73 -11.13
CA ALA A 51 -4.17 -11.10 -11.41
C ALA A 51 -2.64 -11.24 -11.30
N ALA A 52 -1.86 -10.26 -11.78
CA ALA A 52 -0.42 -10.25 -11.62
C ALA A 52 0.02 -10.18 -10.15
N ILE A 53 -0.64 -9.33 -9.35
CA ILE A 53 -0.38 -9.18 -7.91
C ILE A 53 -0.61 -10.50 -7.17
N GLN A 54 -1.67 -11.26 -7.52
CA GLN A 54 -2.01 -12.51 -6.84
C GLN A 54 -0.92 -13.58 -6.94
N VAL A 55 -0.15 -13.58 -8.03
CA VAL A 55 0.91 -14.57 -8.28
C VAL A 55 2.31 -14.02 -7.98
N ASP A 56 2.44 -12.73 -7.69
CA ASP A 56 3.73 -12.09 -7.42
C ASP A 56 4.28 -12.50 -6.05
N ARG A 57 5.38 -13.26 -6.07
CA ARG A 57 6.02 -13.80 -4.88
C ARG A 57 6.86 -12.76 -4.14
N ASP A 58 7.15 -11.62 -4.75
CA ASP A 58 7.95 -10.55 -4.15
C ASP A 58 7.10 -9.60 -3.28
N ILE A 59 5.76 -9.68 -3.34
CA ILE A 59 4.84 -8.86 -2.54
C ILE A 59 4.67 -9.42 -1.13
N ALA A 60 4.86 -8.55 -0.12
CA ALA A 60 4.51 -8.83 1.27
C ALA A 60 3.06 -8.45 1.60
N ARG A 61 2.60 -7.31 1.06
CA ARG A 61 1.25 -6.80 1.28
C ARG A 61 0.75 -6.10 0.02
N SER A 62 -0.53 -6.31 -0.28
CA SER A 62 -1.28 -5.59 -1.31
C SER A 62 -2.54 -5.03 -0.66
N GLU A 63 -2.80 -3.74 -0.87
CA GLU A 63 -3.97 -3.06 -0.32
C GLU A 63 -4.60 -2.16 -1.38
N ARG A 64 -5.91 -2.33 -1.58
CA ARG A 64 -6.73 -1.46 -2.43
C ARG A 64 -7.38 -0.38 -1.57
N LYS A 65 -7.13 0.89 -1.91
CA LYS A 65 -7.67 2.06 -1.22
C LYS A 65 -8.63 2.82 -2.15
N PRO A 66 -9.95 2.55 -2.09
CA PRO A 66 -10.92 3.27 -2.89
C PRO A 66 -11.04 4.72 -2.42
N TRP A 67 -11.18 5.65 -3.35
CA TRP A 67 -11.33 7.07 -3.03
C TRP A 67 -12.39 7.80 -3.86
N GLY A 68 -12.86 7.21 -4.96
CA GLY A 68 -13.85 7.82 -5.83
C GLY A 68 -15.11 6.97 -6.02
N ARG A 69 -16.08 7.52 -6.74
CA ARG A 69 -17.41 6.88 -6.93
C ARG A 69 -17.49 6.06 -8.20
N GLU A 70 -16.55 6.23 -9.12
CA GLU A 70 -16.56 5.58 -10.43
C GLU A 70 -15.66 4.34 -10.47
N GLY A 71 -15.35 3.81 -9.29
CA GLY A 71 -14.42 2.70 -9.11
C GLY A 71 -12.96 3.15 -8.97
N GLU A 72 -12.69 4.42 -8.68
CA GLU A 72 -11.33 4.93 -8.54
C GLU A 72 -10.65 4.43 -7.25
N PHE A 73 -9.40 4.00 -7.36
CA PHE A 73 -8.63 3.49 -6.23
C PHE A 73 -7.13 3.60 -6.44
N ASP A 74 -6.42 3.59 -5.31
CA ASP A 74 -4.98 3.38 -5.26
C ASP A 74 -4.68 1.93 -4.87
N GLN A 75 -3.83 1.28 -5.64
CA GLN A 75 -3.28 -0.03 -5.34
C GLN A 75 -1.91 0.14 -4.70
N CYS A 76 -1.86 -0.02 -3.39
CA CYS A 76 -0.64 0.02 -2.59
C CYS A 76 0.01 -1.36 -2.56
N LEU A 77 1.29 -1.43 -2.93
CA LEU A 77 2.10 -2.64 -2.87
C LEU A 77 3.28 -2.42 -1.92
N THR A 78 3.53 -3.40 -1.07
CA THR A 78 4.70 -3.47 -0.20
C THR A 78 5.51 -4.69 -0.58
N ALA A 79 6.80 -4.51 -0.85
CA ALA A 79 7.72 -5.59 -1.17
C ALA A 79 8.14 -6.37 0.08
N LYS A 80 8.49 -7.64 -0.09
CA LYS A 80 9.13 -8.41 0.97
C LYS A 80 10.50 -7.82 1.31
N PRO A 81 10.95 -7.94 2.57
CA PRO A 81 12.30 -7.53 2.95
C PRO A 81 13.37 -8.13 2.02
N GLY A 82 14.33 -7.30 1.60
CA GLY A 82 15.42 -7.71 0.71
C GLY A 82 15.06 -7.84 -0.77
N ARG A 83 13.80 -7.54 -1.16
CA ARG A 83 13.41 -7.48 -2.58
C ARG A 83 13.73 -6.11 -3.18
N ASP A 84 14.03 -6.12 -4.47
CA ASP A 84 14.28 -4.91 -5.24
C ASP A 84 12.95 -4.22 -5.57
N VAL A 85 12.70 -3.11 -4.89
CA VAL A 85 11.50 -2.28 -5.08
C VAL A 85 11.48 -1.61 -6.45
N LYS A 86 12.65 -1.25 -7.00
CA LYS A 86 12.73 -0.66 -8.34
C LYS A 86 12.38 -1.70 -9.40
N ALA A 87 12.87 -2.93 -9.26
CA ALA A 87 12.47 -4.03 -10.13
C ALA A 87 10.96 -4.33 -10.04
N MET A 88 10.38 -4.26 -8.84
CA MET A 88 8.93 -4.35 -8.67
C MET A 88 8.20 -3.22 -9.43
N TYR A 89 8.62 -1.97 -9.26
CA TYR A 89 8.07 -0.82 -9.98
C TYR A 89 8.11 -1.03 -11.51
N GLU A 90 9.27 -1.40 -12.07
CA GLU A 90 9.43 -1.58 -13.51
C GLU A 90 8.54 -2.70 -14.07
N ARG A 91 8.35 -3.78 -13.29
CA ARG A 91 7.46 -4.89 -13.66
C ARG A 91 6.02 -4.41 -13.85
N TYR A 92 5.50 -3.64 -12.89
CA TYR A 92 4.13 -3.10 -12.97
C TYR A 92 4.02 -1.96 -13.97
N ARG A 93 5.04 -1.09 -14.07
CA ARG A 93 5.09 -0.04 -15.09
C ARG A 93 5.00 -0.62 -16.50
N ALA A 94 5.65 -1.75 -16.76
CA ALA A 94 5.60 -2.42 -18.07
C ALA A 94 4.20 -2.95 -18.44
N MET A 95 3.28 -3.08 -17.47
CA MET A 95 1.89 -3.46 -17.73
C MET A 95 1.03 -2.27 -18.16
N LEU A 96 1.41 -1.04 -17.80
CA LEU A 96 0.65 0.15 -18.16
C LEU A 96 0.93 0.53 -19.62
N PRO A 97 -0.11 0.78 -20.43
CA PRO A 97 0.09 1.21 -21.81
C PRO A 97 0.63 2.65 -21.85
N ALA A 98 1.39 3.01 -22.89
CA ALA A 98 1.83 4.40 -23.09
C ALA A 98 0.65 5.40 -23.19
N ARG A 99 -0.44 4.95 -23.82
CA ARG A 99 -1.71 5.66 -23.95
C ARG A 99 -2.82 4.78 -23.38
N ASN A 100 -3.62 5.32 -22.48
CA ASN A 100 -4.84 4.66 -22.01
C ASN A 100 -6.05 5.44 -22.49
N LEU A 101 -6.73 4.92 -23.51
CA LEU A 101 -7.88 5.57 -24.13
C LEU A 101 -9.18 5.46 -23.31
N LYS A 102 -9.17 4.67 -22.23
CA LYS A 102 -10.35 4.47 -21.39
C LYS A 102 -10.36 5.41 -20.19
N ALA A 103 -9.27 5.44 -19.44
CA ALA A 103 -9.17 6.20 -18.21
C ALA A 103 -7.71 6.47 -17.82
N PRO A 104 -7.41 7.53 -17.05
CA PRO A 104 -6.06 7.81 -16.59
C PRO A 104 -5.57 6.72 -15.63
N THR A 105 -4.35 6.24 -15.84
CA THR A 105 -3.67 5.33 -14.91
C THR A 105 -2.26 5.84 -14.67
N SER A 106 -1.80 5.80 -13.43
CA SER A 106 -0.41 6.16 -13.10
C SER A 106 0.20 5.17 -12.13
N ILE A 107 1.53 5.18 -12.05
CA ILE A 107 2.31 4.40 -11.11
C ILE A 107 3.38 5.28 -10.50
N GLU A 108 3.54 5.18 -9.19
CA GLU A 108 4.58 5.83 -8.39
C GLU A 108 5.39 4.73 -7.70
N GLY A 109 6.71 4.91 -7.64
CA GLY A 109 7.65 3.95 -7.08
C GLY A 109 8.67 4.61 -6.15
N PRO A 110 9.78 3.91 -5.84
CA PRO A 110 10.83 4.45 -4.98
C PRO A 110 11.51 5.64 -5.64
N ASP A 111 12.15 6.49 -4.83
CA ASP A 111 12.99 7.61 -5.30
C ASP A 111 12.28 8.61 -6.23
N GLY A 112 10.94 8.70 -6.15
CA GLY A 112 10.15 9.62 -6.97
C GLY A 112 9.94 9.14 -8.41
N LEU A 113 10.23 7.86 -8.71
CA LEU A 113 9.87 7.27 -9.99
C LEU A 113 8.37 7.38 -10.22
N ARG A 114 7.99 7.91 -11.37
CA ARG A 114 6.59 8.07 -11.76
C ARG A 114 6.40 7.85 -13.24
N PHE A 115 5.30 7.21 -13.58
CA PHE A 115 4.80 7.12 -14.94
C PHE A 115 3.29 7.33 -14.96
N GLU A 116 2.79 8.01 -15.97
CA GLU A 116 1.37 8.29 -16.16
C GLU A 116 1.00 8.04 -17.61
N THR A 117 -0.09 7.31 -17.82
CA THR A 117 -0.59 7.04 -19.17
C THR A 117 -1.11 8.34 -19.78
N ILE A 118 -0.80 8.59 -21.05
CA ILE A 118 -1.43 9.70 -21.76
C ILE A 118 -2.92 9.39 -21.91
N ALA A 119 -3.77 10.23 -21.32
CA ALA A 119 -5.22 10.16 -21.46
C ALA A 119 -5.66 10.70 -22.83
N PRO A 120 -6.81 10.27 -23.37
CA PRO A 120 -7.40 10.91 -24.54
C PRO A 120 -7.70 12.38 -24.19
N MET A 121 -7.20 13.30 -25.01
CA MET A 121 -7.53 14.73 -24.95
C MET A 121 -8.96 14.96 -25.43
#